data_AF-A0A9E5EKA2-F1
#
_entry.id   AF-A0A9E5EKA2-F1
#
_cell.length_a   1.000
_cell.length_b   1.000
_cell.length_c   1.000
_cell.angle_alpha   90.00
_cell.angle_beta   90.00
_cell.angle_gamma   90.00
#
_symmetry.space_group_name_H-M   'P 1'
#
loop_
_entity.id
_entity.type
_entity.pdbx_description
1 polymer ?
#
loop_
_entity_poly.entity_id
_entity_poly.type
_entity_poly.pdbx_seq_one_letter_code
_entity_poly.pdbx_strand_id
1 'polypeptide(L)'
;MLGYYTHDLSPFLIQFGQGWGIRYYGLAYVLGFLAWYHGLKWFRTKGWSSLNDTQISELLFYTVLGVLIGGRVGYCLLYDWAETTRNPMSIIAFWNGGIRGMASHGGIAGALIGFLLWARKNRV
;
A
#
# COMPACT_ATOMS: atom_id res chain seq x y z
N MET A 1 -40.53 14.12 2.52
CA MET A 1 -39.10 13.78 2.30
C MET A 1 -38.91 12.35 2.77
N LEU A 2 -38.60 11.41 1.87
CA LEU A 2 -38.23 10.04 2.28
C LEU A 2 -36.93 10.15 3.09
N GLY A 3 -36.99 9.80 4.37
CA GLY A 3 -35.80 9.75 5.23
C GLY A 3 -34.92 8.60 4.78
N TYR A 4 -33.89 8.89 4.00
CA TYR A 4 -32.89 7.87 3.64
C TYR A 4 -32.08 7.54 4.89
N TYR A 5 -32.05 6.27 5.26
CA TYR A 5 -31.24 5.78 6.38
C TYR A 5 -29.77 5.85 5.98
N THR A 6 -29.05 6.88 6.42
CA THR A 6 -27.60 6.96 6.26
C THR A 6 -26.97 6.15 7.39
N HIS A 7 -26.44 4.97 7.08
CA HIS A 7 -25.69 4.19 8.05
C HIS A 7 -24.44 4.96 8.50
N ASP A 8 -24.28 5.14 9.81
CA ASP A 8 -23.10 5.75 10.43
C ASP A 8 -22.10 4.65 10.85
N LEU A 9 -21.55 3.93 9.87
CA LEU A 9 -20.53 2.92 10.13
C LEU A 9 -19.20 3.61 10.44
N SER A 10 -18.72 3.43 11.67
CA SER A 10 -17.39 3.91 12.05
C SER A 10 -16.33 3.34 11.10
N PRO A 11 -15.44 4.17 10.54
CA PRO A 11 -14.35 3.68 9.69
C PRO A 11 -13.25 2.99 10.51
N PHE A 12 -13.31 3.06 11.84
CA PHE A 12 -12.33 2.50 12.75
C PHE A 12 -12.74 1.11 13.23
N LEU A 13 -11.81 0.17 13.14
CA LEU A 13 -11.88 -1.11 13.83
C LEU A 13 -11.61 -0.91 15.33
N ILE A 14 -10.55 -0.17 15.64
CA ILE A 14 -10.19 0.24 17.01
C ILE A 14 -9.77 1.71 16.94
N GLN A 15 -10.47 2.58 17.67
CA GLN A 15 -10.18 4.00 17.71
C GLN A 15 -9.38 4.36 18.96
N PHE A 16 -8.29 5.10 18.78
CA PHE A 16 -7.47 5.64 19.86
C PHE A 16 -7.58 7.16 19.86
N GLY A 17 -8.26 7.72 20.87
CA GLY A 17 -8.49 9.17 20.96
C GLY A 17 -9.35 9.72 19.82
N GLN A 18 -9.24 11.02 19.55
CA GLN A 18 -10.06 11.68 18.52
C GLN A 18 -9.39 11.62 17.15
N GLY A 19 -9.99 10.87 16.23
CA GLY A 19 -9.62 10.82 14.80
C GLY A 19 -8.44 9.92 14.41
N TRP A 20 -7.85 9.19 15.36
CA TRP A 20 -6.75 8.25 15.12
C TRP A 20 -7.13 6.83 15.54
N GLY A 21 -6.54 5.82 14.91
CA GLY A 21 -6.92 4.43 15.15
C GLY A 21 -6.69 3.51 13.95
N ILE A 22 -6.88 2.21 14.20
CA ILE A 22 -6.83 1.17 13.19
C ILE A 22 -8.13 1.23 12.39
N ARG A 23 -8.01 1.38 11.07
CA ARG A 23 -9.16 1.49 10.16
C ARG A 23 -9.40 0.18 9.43
N TYR A 24 -10.67 -0.11 9.11
CA TYR A 24 -11.04 -1.32 8.37
C TYR A 24 -10.33 -1.45 7.03
N TYR A 25 -10.18 -0.35 6.29
CA TYR A 25 -9.47 -0.39 5.01
C TYR A 25 -7.98 -0.77 5.18
N GLY A 26 -7.36 -0.33 6.28
CA GLY A 26 -5.96 -0.67 6.58
C GLY A 26 -5.82 -2.17 6.85
N LEU A 27 -6.76 -2.73 7.61
CA LEU A 27 -6.84 -4.17 7.83
C LEU A 27 -7.07 -4.93 6.51
N ALA A 28 -7.95 -4.43 5.64
CA ALA A 28 -8.22 -5.04 4.33
C ALA A 28 -6.95 -5.10 3.47
N TYR A 29 -6.10 -4.07 3.47
CA TYR A 29 -4.82 -4.10 2.77
C TYR A 29 -3.88 -5.18 3.32
N VAL A 30 -3.73 -5.26 4.65
CA VAL A 30 -2.88 -6.28 5.29
C VAL A 30 -3.37 -7.69 4.93
N LEU A 31 -4.68 -7.94 5.04
CA LEU A 31 -5.28 -9.21 4.67
C LEU A 31 -5.09 -9.54 3.19
N GLY A 32 -5.18 -8.55 2.29
CA GLY A 32 -4.90 -8.72 0.87
C GLY A 32 -3.46 -9.19 0.61
N PHE A 33 -2.47 -8.56 1.26
CA PHE A 33 -1.08 -8.97 1.15
C PHE A 33 -0.80 -10.36 1.74
N LEU A 34 -1.43 -10.69 2.87
CA LEU A 34 -1.33 -12.03 3.46
C LEU A 34 -1.96 -13.09 2.56
N ALA A 35 -3.14 -12.82 2.00
CA ALA A 35 -3.80 -13.72 1.06
C ALA A 35 -2.93 -13.96 -0.18
N TRP A 36 -2.29 -12.90 -0.71
CA TRP A 36 -1.36 -13.04 -1.82
C TRP A 36 -0.14 -13.89 -1.46
N TYR A 37 0.49 -13.64 -0.31
CA TYR A 37 1.62 -14.43 0.19
C TYR A 37 1.28 -15.92 0.32
N HIS A 38 0.15 -16.23 0.98
CA HIS A 38 -0.31 -17.61 1.12
C HIS A 38 -0.67 -18.24 -0.23
N GLY A 39 -1.26 -17.47 -1.16
CA GLY A 39 -1.52 -17.92 -2.53
C GLY A 39 -0.25 -18.31 -3.28
N LEU A 40 0.81 -17.51 -3.18
CA LEU A 40 2.11 -17.83 -3.79
C LEU A 40 2.73 -19.10 -3.18
N LYS A 41 2.66 -19.26 -1.86
CA LYS A 41 3.11 -20.49 -1.19
C LYS A 41 2.30 -21.71 -1.64
N TRP A 42 0.99 -21.54 -1.82
CA TRP A 42 0.13 -22.61 -2.30
C TRP A 42 0.43 -23.01 -3.75
N PHE A 43 0.69 -22.05 -4.64
CA PHE A 43 1.15 -22.36 -6.00
C PHE A 43 2.47 -23.11 -6.03
N ARG A 44 3.39 -22.76 -5.14
CA ARG A 44 4.65 -23.51 -4.96
C ARG A 44 4.38 -24.96 -4.55
N THR A 45 3.51 -25.22 -3.56
CA THR A 45 3.22 -26.61 -3.12
C THR A 45 2.53 -27.45 -4.19
N LYS A 46 1.85 -26.81 -5.16
CA LYS A 46 1.28 -27.45 -6.35
C LYS A 46 2.27 -27.65 -7.50
N GLY A 47 3.51 -27.15 -7.38
CA GLY A 47 4.51 -27.19 -8.45
C GLY A 47 4.24 -26.21 -9.60
N TRP A 48 3.33 -25.25 -9.43
CA TRP A 48 3.00 -24.23 -10.43
C TRP A 48 3.95 -23.03 -10.40
N SER A 49 4.80 -22.95 -9.37
CA SER A 49 5.80 -21.89 -9.21
C SER A 49 7.12 -22.52 -8.78
N SER A 50 8.21 -22.09 -9.43
CA SER A 50 9.58 -22.46 -9.08
C SER A 50 10.18 -21.59 -7.96
N LEU A 51 9.43 -20.59 -7.48
CA LEU A 51 9.90 -19.67 -6.45
C LEU A 51 10.08 -20.38 -5.11
N ASN A 52 11.22 -20.11 -4.45
CA ASN A 52 11.45 -20.56 -3.08
C ASN A 52 10.80 -19.62 -2.04
N ASP A 53 10.73 -20.03 -0.77
CA ASP A 53 10.06 -19.24 0.27
C ASP A 53 10.71 -17.87 0.51
N THR A 54 12.04 -17.78 0.38
CA THR A 54 12.77 -16.52 0.47
C THR A 54 12.38 -15.58 -0.67
N GLN A 55 12.32 -16.10 -1.90
CA GLN A 55 11.92 -15.36 -3.09
C GLN A 55 10.48 -14.84 -3.00
N ILE A 56 9.54 -15.65 -2.49
CA ILE A 56 8.16 -15.22 -2.26
C ILE A 56 8.10 -14.08 -1.24
N SER A 57 8.86 -14.19 -0.15
CA SER A 57 8.91 -13.17 0.90
C SER A 57 9.57 -11.87 0.42
N GLU A 58 10.67 -11.98 -0.33
CA GLU A 58 11.33 -10.84 -0.95
C GLU A 58 10.42 -10.15 -1.98
N LEU A 59 9.71 -10.93 -2.82
CA LEU A 59 8.79 -10.37 -3.80
C LEU A 59 7.68 -9.55 -3.14
N LEU A 60 7.08 -10.09 -2.08
CA LEU A 60 6.09 -9.38 -1.27
C LEU A 60 6.68 -8.08 -0.72
N PHE A 61 7.87 -8.13 -0.12
CA PHE A 61 8.53 -6.97 0.45
C PHE A 61 8.79 -5.87 -0.58
N TYR A 62 9.39 -6.21 -1.72
CA TYR A 62 9.68 -5.25 -2.80
C TYR A 62 8.39 -4.61 -3.34
N THR A 63 7.33 -5.40 -3.49
CA THR A 63 6.05 -4.91 -4.03
C THR A 63 5.35 -3.99 -3.03
N VAL A 64 5.27 -4.37 -1.75
CA VAL A 64 4.67 -3.54 -0.69
C VAL A 64 5.45 -2.23 -0.54
N LEU A 65 6.78 -2.31 -0.51
CA LEU A 65 7.63 -1.12 -0.44
C LEU A 65 7.42 -0.21 -1.65
N GLY A 66 7.34 -0.80 -2.84
CA GLY A 66 7.00 -0.11 -4.08
C GLY A 66 5.66 0.62 -4.00
N VAL A 67 4.60 -0.02 -3.50
CA VAL A 67 3.28 0.61 -3.31
C VAL A 67 3.36 1.81 -2.37
N LEU A 68 4.05 1.68 -1.24
CA LEU A 68 4.15 2.74 -0.23
C LEU A 68 4.93 3.95 -0.76
N ILE A 69 6.11 3.71 -1.35
CA ILE A 69 6.95 4.78 -1.90
C ILE A 69 6.28 5.41 -3.12
N GLY A 70 5.84 4.58 -4.08
CA GLY A 70 5.21 5.04 -5.31
C GLY A 70 3.90 5.78 -5.06
N GLY A 71 3.08 5.32 -4.12
CA GLY A 71 1.85 6.00 -3.74
C GLY A 71 2.12 7.39 -3.17
N ARG A 72 3.19 7.53 -2.38
CA ARG A 72 3.57 8.80 -1.79
C ARG A 72 4.19 9.75 -2.80
N VAL A 73 5.19 9.28 -3.55
CA VAL A 73 5.84 10.07 -4.60
C VAL A 73 4.82 10.48 -5.66
N GLY A 74 3.96 9.55 -6.10
CA GLY A 74 2.90 9.85 -7.04
C GLY A 74 1.91 10.88 -6.51
N TYR A 75 1.63 10.88 -5.20
CA TYR A 75 0.79 11.93 -4.61
C TYR A 75 1.47 13.30 -4.68
N CYS A 76 2.72 13.37 -4.23
CA CYS A 76 3.51 14.59 -4.26
C CYS A 76 3.69 15.16 -5.67
N LEU A 77 3.85 14.31 -6.69
CA LEU A 77 4.03 14.74 -8.07
C LEU A 77 2.71 15.16 -8.74
N LEU A 78 1.63 14.42 -8.51
CA LEU A 78 0.37 14.60 -9.25
C LEU A 78 -0.61 15.57 -8.56
N TYR A 79 -0.56 15.65 -7.23
CA TYR A 79 -1.56 16.41 -6.45
C TYR A 79 -0.96 17.50 -5.57
N ASP A 80 0.26 17.31 -5.04
CA ASP A 80 0.85 18.19 -4.02
C ASP A 80 2.19 18.83 -4.43
N TRP A 81 2.35 19.08 -5.74
CA TRP A 81 3.62 19.53 -6.32
C TRP A 81 4.10 20.88 -5.77
N ALA A 82 3.18 21.83 -5.58
CA ALA A 82 3.51 23.16 -5.10
C ALA A 82 4.04 23.16 -3.66
N GLU A 83 3.52 22.28 -2.80
CA GLU A 83 4.00 22.14 -1.42
C GLU A 83 5.29 21.32 -1.36
N THR A 84 5.36 20.26 -2.16
CA THR A 84 6.55 19.39 -2.26
C THR A 84 7.78 20.17 -2.71
N THR A 85 7.64 21.13 -3.62
CA THR A 85 8.77 21.95 -4.08
C THR A 85 9.22 22.99 -3.05
N ARG A 86 8.31 23.48 -2.20
CA ARG A 86 8.66 24.39 -1.09
C ARG A 86 9.31 23.66 0.09
N ASN A 87 8.86 22.45 0.37
CA ASN A 87 9.39 21.62 1.44
C ASN A 87 9.58 20.17 0.97
N PRO A 88 10.75 19.83 0.40
CA PRO A 88 11.03 18.47 -0.09
C PRO A 88 10.90 17.37 0.98
N MET A 89 11.06 17.72 2.26
CA MET A 89 10.90 16.78 3.36
C MET A 89 9.44 16.33 3.54
N SER A 90 8.48 17.05 2.95
CA SER A 90 7.06 16.68 2.97
C SER A 90 6.82 15.31 2.35
N ILE A 91 7.67 14.84 1.42
CA ILE A 91 7.55 13.51 0.81
C ILE A 91 7.56 12.41 1.88
N ILE A 92 8.34 12.56 2.96
CA ILE A 92 8.52 11.54 4.01
C ILE A 92 7.47 11.68 5.12
N ALA A 93 6.69 12.76 5.13
CA ALA A 93 5.67 13.00 6.15
C ALA A 93 4.44 12.07 5.95
N PHE A 94 4.54 10.83 6.45
CA PHE A 94 3.44 9.86 6.47
C PHE A 94 2.47 10.07 7.64
N TRP A 95 2.92 10.77 8.68
CA TRP A 95 2.11 11.17 9.83
C TRP A 95 2.39 12.63 10.13
N ASN A 96 1.34 13.47 10.09
CA ASN A 96 1.18 14.72 10.83
C ASN A 96 0.07 15.57 10.18
N GLY A 97 -0.97 15.86 10.97
CA GLY A 97 -1.65 17.16 10.96
C GLY A 97 -2.44 17.65 9.73
N GLY A 98 -2.39 17.04 8.54
CA GLY A 98 -3.23 17.53 7.43
C GLY A 98 -2.81 17.23 5.99
N ILE A 99 -1.55 16.86 5.72
CA ILE A 99 -1.10 16.56 4.35
C ILE A 99 -1.43 15.11 4.00
N ARG A 100 -2.67 14.91 3.56
CA ARG A 100 -3.32 13.60 3.46
C ARG A 100 -3.40 13.15 2.02
N GLY A 101 -2.60 12.16 1.64
CA GLY A 101 -2.88 11.46 0.40
C GLY A 101 -1.84 10.44 -0.01
N MET A 102 -2.36 9.46 -0.73
CA MET A 102 -1.64 8.45 -1.48
C MET A 102 -2.27 8.44 -2.88
N ALA A 103 -1.46 8.43 -3.92
CA ALA A 103 -1.95 8.28 -5.28
C ALA A 103 -2.09 6.78 -5.59
N SER A 104 -3.30 6.33 -5.93
CA SER A 104 -3.50 4.94 -6.37
C SER A 104 -2.63 4.60 -7.59
N HIS A 105 -2.60 5.47 -8.60
CA HIS A 105 -1.72 5.34 -9.78
C HIS A 105 -0.24 5.26 -9.41
N GLY A 106 0.20 6.10 -8.46
CA GLY A 106 1.56 6.06 -7.94
C GLY A 106 1.86 4.72 -7.25
N GLY A 107 0.91 4.19 -6.49
CA GLY A 107 1.04 2.89 -5.83
C GLY A 107 1.14 1.74 -6.83
N ILE A 108 0.34 1.75 -7.90
CA ILE A 108 0.39 0.75 -8.98
C ILE A 108 1.74 0.82 -9.70
N ALA A 109 2.18 2.02 -10.11
CA ALA A 109 3.46 2.21 -10.77
C ALA A 109 4.63 1.77 -9.86
N GLY A 110 4.57 2.13 -8.58
CA GLY A 110 5.56 1.72 -7.58
C GLY A 110 5.59 0.22 -7.36
N ALA A 111 4.43 -0.46 -7.29
CA ALA A 111 4.33 -1.91 -7.21
C ALA A 111 5.01 -2.59 -8.40
N LEU A 112 4.72 -2.11 -9.62
CA LEU A 112 5.31 -2.62 -10.85
C LEU A 112 6.83 -2.42 -10.87
N ILE A 113 7.32 -1.24 -10.47
CA ILE A 113 8.75 -0.98 -10.36
C ILE A 113 9.40 -1.92 -9.34
N GLY A 114 8.80 -2.08 -8.16
CA GLY A 114 9.27 -3.00 -7.12
C GLY A 114 9.37 -4.43 -7.62
N PHE A 115 8.32 -4.91 -8.30
CA PHE A 115 8.30 -6.22 -8.95
C PHE A 115 9.43 -6.36 -9.98
N LEU A 116 9.59 -5.38 -10.88
CA LEU A 116 10.63 -5.40 -11.92
C LEU A 116 12.05 -5.38 -11.33
N LEU A 117 12.28 -4.62 -10.26
CA LEU A 117 13.56 -4.59 -9.56
C LEU A 117 13.87 -5.94 -8.91
N TRP A 118 12.87 -6.55 -8.28
CA TRP A 118 13.02 -7.89 -7.70
C TRP A 118 13.28 -8.95 -8.77
N ALA A 119 12.55 -8.92 -9.88
CA ALA A 119 12.72 -9.84 -11.01
C ALA A 119 14.14 -9.74 -11.60
N ARG A 120 14.60 -8.51 -11.87
CA ARG A 120 15.97 -8.23 -12.33
C ARG A 120 17.04 -8.74 -11.36
N LYS A 121 16.87 -8.53 -10.05
CA LYS A 121 17.78 -9.04 -9.00
C LYS A 121 17.86 -10.57 -9.02
N ASN A 122 16.71 -11.23 -9.20
CA ASN A 122 16.60 -12.69 -9.15
C ASN A 122 16.78 -13.38 -10.50
N ARG A 123 16.98 -12.62 -11.60
CA ARG A 123 17.11 -13.11 -12.98
C ARG A 123 15.93 -14.00 -13.41
N VAL A 124 14.73 -13.58 -13.01
CA VAL A 124 13.44 -14.13 -13.46
C VAL A 124 12.85 -13.16 -14.47
#